data_AF-A0A6C0HT55-F1
#
_entry.id   AF-A0A6C0HT55-F1
#
_cell.length_a   1.000
_cell.length_b   1.000
_cell.length_c   1.000
_cell.angle_alpha   90.00
_cell.angle_beta   90.00
_cell.angle_gamma   90.00
#
_symmetry.space_group_name_H-M   'P 1'
#
loop_
_entity.id
_entity.type
_entity.pdbx_description
1 polymer ?
#
loop_
_entity_poly.entity_id
_entity_poly.type
_entity_poly.pdbx_seq_one_letter_code
_entity_poly.pdbx_strand_id
1 'polypeptide(L)'
;MEEDKITVPSNPIDKVTLEYLMNKTQYKKYVSKTNPTKHIQNEIYLNKVYNYKTQILDLTKDLLKNPESQITLDVNESFENYTKTLIRYFETKEMEKSDNDTMFEKIDDSSNKDDIVREPEPEPETEEESIKKSYWGLQRVIKKSQTQIPLHKQDF
;
A
#
# COMPACT_ATOMS: atom_id res chain seq x y z
N MET A 1 28.35 21.48 -5.79
CA MET A 1 27.48 20.62 -4.97
C MET A 1 26.28 21.46 -4.61
N GLU A 2 25.20 21.27 -5.34
CA GLU A 2 23.98 22.08 -5.22
C GLU A 2 23.12 21.38 -4.16
N GLU A 3 22.97 22.04 -3.00
CA GLU A 3 22.13 21.51 -1.92
C GLU A 3 20.67 21.79 -2.25
N ASP A 4 19.92 20.74 -2.60
CA ASP A 4 18.46 20.78 -2.69
C ASP A 4 17.87 21.15 -1.31
N LYS A 5 17.59 22.44 -1.12
CA LYS A 5 16.80 22.94 0.01
C LYS A 5 15.37 22.44 -0.15
N ILE A 6 15.08 21.31 0.48
CA ILE A 6 13.70 20.83 0.66
C ILE A 6 13.00 21.85 1.56
N THR A 7 12.16 22.67 0.95
CA THR A 7 11.30 23.64 1.62
C THR A 7 10.44 22.90 2.64
N VAL A 8 10.59 23.24 3.92
CA VAL A 8 9.81 22.62 5.00
C VAL A 8 8.34 23.04 4.78
N PRO A 9 7.42 22.12 4.47
CA PRO A 9 6.02 22.47 4.38
C PRO A 9 5.52 22.80 5.79
N SER A 10 5.14 24.06 6.01
CA SER A 10 4.64 24.52 7.31
C SER A 10 3.19 24.06 7.59
N ASN A 11 2.50 23.49 6.60
CA ASN A 11 1.12 23.05 6.75
C ASN A 11 1.02 21.65 7.40
N PRO A 12 0.13 21.48 8.38
CA PRO A 12 -0.09 20.18 9.04
C PRO A 12 -0.62 19.11 8.08
N ILE A 13 -1.37 19.51 7.04
CA ILE A 13 -1.89 18.63 5.99
C ILE A 13 -0.76 18.03 5.16
N ASP A 14 0.26 18.82 4.84
CA ASP A 14 1.40 18.36 4.05
C ASP A 14 2.20 17.31 4.83
N LYS A 15 2.33 17.47 6.15
CA LYS A 15 3.00 16.48 7.00
C LYS A 15 2.28 15.12 7.00
N VAL A 16 0.95 15.14 7.11
CA VAL A 16 0.12 13.92 7.04
C VAL A 16 0.23 13.30 5.65
N THR A 17 0.08 14.11 4.60
CA THR A 17 0.18 13.66 3.21
C THR A 17 1.52 12.98 2.94
N LEU A 18 2.63 13.56 3.39
CA LEU A 18 3.95 12.97 3.24
C LEU A 18 4.09 11.67 4.05
N GLU A 19 3.51 11.57 5.24
CA GLU A 19 3.56 10.34 6.05
C GLU A 19 2.85 9.15 5.40
N TYR A 20 1.72 9.40 4.73
CA TYR A 20 0.93 8.35 4.07
C TYR A 20 1.39 8.04 2.64
N LEU A 21 1.86 9.05 1.88
CA LEU A 21 2.19 8.88 0.46
C LEU A 21 3.67 8.60 0.19
N MET A 22 4.59 8.99 1.10
CA MET A 22 6.00 8.70 0.90
C MET A 22 6.35 7.27 1.27
N ASN A 23 7.35 6.72 0.57
CA ASN A 23 7.98 5.48 1.00
C ASN A 23 8.59 5.63 2.40
N LYS A 24 8.45 4.62 3.26
CA LYS A 24 8.97 4.61 4.65
C LYS A 24 10.43 5.04 4.76
N THR A 25 11.30 4.61 3.84
CA THR A 25 12.73 4.95 3.85
C THR A 25 12.95 6.43 3.49
N GLN A 26 12.19 6.95 2.54
CA GLN A 26 12.27 8.35 2.13
C GLN A 26 11.68 9.27 3.20
N TYR A 27 10.58 8.86 3.83
CA TYR A 27 9.98 9.56 4.96
C TYR A 27 10.94 9.64 6.16
N LYS A 28 11.64 8.56 6.51
CA LYS A 28 12.67 8.59 7.58
C LYS A 28 13.77 9.63 7.31
N LYS A 29 14.26 9.70 6.06
CA LYS A 29 15.24 10.72 5.63
C LYS A 29 14.67 12.14 5.67
N TYR A 30 13.38 12.30 5.37
CA TYR A 30 12.69 13.58 5.50
C TYR A 30 12.54 14.01 6.96
N VAL A 31 12.17 13.09 7.86
CA VAL A 31 12.05 13.36 9.30
C VAL A 31 13.40 13.67 9.94
N SER A 32 14.48 13.00 9.54
CA SER A 32 15.83 13.32 10.04
C SER A 32 16.29 14.73 9.67
N LYS A 33 15.88 15.22 8.50
CA LYS A 33 16.19 16.59 8.03
C LYS A 33 15.28 17.66 8.65
N THR A 34 13.99 17.38 8.78
CA THR A 34 13.00 18.36 9.26
C THR A 34 12.94 18.46 10.78
N ASN A 35 13.14 17.35 11.50
CA ASN A 35 13.06 17.29 12.95
C ASN A 35 14.07 16.25 13.50
N PRO A 36 15.38 16.60 13.56
CA PRO A 36 16.41 15.68 14.01
C PRO A 36 16.18 15.17 15.44
N THR A 37 15.64 16.00 16.34
CA THR A 37 15.31 15.60 17.71
C THR A 37 14.26 14.49 17.76
N LYS A 38 13.19 14.59 16.98
CA LYS A 38 12.13 13.57 16.91
C LYS A 38 12.67 12.27 16.29
N HIS A 39 13.54 12.38 15.30
CA HIS A 39 14.22 11.23 14.71
C HIS A 39 15.07 10.48 15.74
N ILE A 40 15.91 11.20 16.50
CA ILE A 40 16.76 10.61 17.55
C ILE A 40 15.91 9.93 18.64
N GLN A 41 14.82 10.57 19.09
CA GLN A 41 13.92 9.96 20.07
C GLN A 41 13.31 8.65 19.57
N ASN A 42 12.90 8.62 18.29
CA ASN A 42 12.36 7.41 17.69
C ASN A 42 13.42 6.29 17.60
N GLU A 43 14.64 6.61 17.19
CA GLU A 43 15.75 5.64 17.15
C GLU A 43 16.09 5.08 18.54
N ILE A 44 16.09 5.93 19.58
CA ILE A 44 16.27 5.50 20.98
C ILE A 44 15.15 4.55 21.40
N TYR A 45 13.89 4.87 21.07
CA TYR A 45 12.76 4.01 21.34
C TYR A 45 12.88 2.65 20.64
N LEU A 46 13.21 2.63 19.35
CA LEU A 46 13.41 1.40 18.59
C LEU A 46 14.54 0.54 19.17
N ASN A 47 15.63 1.17 19.62
CA ASN A 47 16.72 0.47 20.30
C ASN A 47 16.25 -0.14 21.64
N LYS A 48 15.46 0.59 22.43
CA LYS A 48 14.85 0.03 23.66
C LYS A 48 13.96 -1.18 23.34
N VAL A 49 13.11 -1.09 22.32
CA VAL A 49 12.28 -2.22 21.87
C VAL A 49 13.14 -3.43 21.49
N TYR A 50 14.24 -3.20 20.79
CA TYR A 50 15.18 -4.27 20.44
C TYR A 50 15.81 -4.92 21.69
N ASN A 51 16.26 -4.11 22.64
CA ASN A 51 16.89 -4.60 23.88
C ASN A 51 15.91 -5.38 24.77
N TYR A 52 14.66 -4.93 24.86
CA TYR A 52 13.61 -5.59 25.66
C TYR A 52 12.83 -6.66 24.89
N LYS A 53 13.14 -6.90 23.60
CA LYS A 53 12.40 -7.82 22.73
C LYS A 53 12.13 -9.18 23.38
N THR A 54 13.17 -9.81 23.93
CA THR A 54 13.04 -11.14 24.54
C THR A 54 12.10 -11.11 25.74
N GLN A 55 12.25 -10.11 26.62
CA GLN A 55 11.39 -9.95 27.80
C GLN A 55 9.94 -9.67 27.42
N ILE A 56 9.71 -8.83 26.41
CA ILE A 56 8.36 -8.55 25.88
C ILE A 56 7.72 -9.83 25.35
N LEU A 57 8.47 -10.64 24.59
CA LEU A 57 7.97 -11.91 24.05
C LEU A 57 7.64 -12.90 25.15
N ASP A 58 8.48 -13.02 26.18
CA ASP A 58 8.25 -13.95 27.28
C ASP A 58 7.04 -13.51 28.12
N LEU A 59 6.93 -12.22 28.42
CA LEU A 59 5.76 -11.65 29.10
C LEU A 59 4.47 -11.90 28.31
N THR A 60 4.52 -11.68 26.99
CA THR A 60 3.38 -11.93 26.09
C THR A 60 2.98 -13.41 26.10
N LYS A 61 3.95 -14.33 26.05
CA LYS A 61 3.66 -15.77 26.14
C LYS A 61 3.02 -16.13 27.48
N ASP A 62 3.48 -15.57 28.57
CA ASP A 62 2.98 -15.88 29.89
C ASP A 62 1.55 -15.36 30.09
N LEU A 63 1.24 -14.17 29.58
CA LEU A 63 -0.12 -13.63 29.54
C LEU A 63 -1.07 -14.44 28.64
N LEU A 64 -0.58 -14.98 27.53
CA LEU A 64 -1.37 -15.87 26.67
C LEU A 64 -1.66 -17.22 27.33
N LYS A 65 -0.74 -17.74 28.15
CA LYS A 65 -0.94 -18.99 28.89
C LYS A 65 -1.89 -18.80 30.08
N ASN A 66 -1.75 -17.68 30.77
CA ASN A 66 -2.48 -17.37 32.00
C ASN A 66 -3.17 -16.01 31.87
N PRO A 67 -4.38 -15.95 31.29
CA PRO A 67 -5.09 -14.69 31.05
C PRO A 67 -5.49 -13.96 32.34
N GLU A 68 -5.65 -14.68 33.45
CA GLU A 68 -5.95 -14.14 34.78
C GLU A 68 -4.72 -13.57 35.50
N SER A 69 -3.53 -13.65 34.89
CA SER A 69 -2.30 -13.15 35.50
C SER A 69 -2.30 -11.61 35.52
N GLN A 70 -2.46 -11.03 36.71
CA GLN A 70 -2.46 -9.59 36.90
C GLN A 70 -1.03 -9.07 37.11
N ILE A 71 -0.44 -8.43 36.08
CA ILE A 71 0.88 -7.80 36.19
C ILE A 71 0.71 -6.38 36.74
N THR A 72 0.04 -5.53 35.96
CA THR A 72 -0.44 -4.20 36.34
C THR A 72 -1.68 -3.92 35.51
N LEU A 73 -2.57 -3.06 36.02
CA LEU A 73 -3.83 -2.74 35.32
C LEU A 73 -3.56 -2.25 33.87
N ASP A 74 -2.64 -1.29 33.72
CA ASP A 74 -2.30 -0.68 32.43
C ASP A 74 -1.74 -1.69 31.42
N VAL A 75 -0.87 -2.61 31.88
CA VAL A 75 -0.28 -3.64 31.02
C VAL A 75 -1.34 -4.64 30.57
N ASN A 76 -2.21 -5.07 31.49
CA ASN A 76 -3.27 -6.02 31.17
C ASN A 76 -4.31 -5.41 30.21
N GLU A 77 -4.76 -4.18 30.44
CA GLU A 77 -5.67 -3.47 29.53
C GLU A 77 -5.05 -3.25 28.15
N SER A 78 -3.78 -2.84 28.11
CA SER A 78 -3.05 -2.66 26.84
C SER A 78 -2.89 -3.98 26.09
N PHE A 79 -2.62 -5.07 26.81
CA PHE A 79 -2.49 -6.40 26.25
C PHE A 79 -3.82 -6.91 25.67
N GLU A 80 -4.93 -6.72 26.37
CA GLU A 80 -6.26 -7.10 25.91
C GLU A 80 -6.66 -6.33 24.63
N ASN A 81 -6.40 -5.02 24.59
CA ASN A 81 -6.66 -4.22 23.40
C ASN A 81 -5.78 -4.64 22.21
N TYR A 82 -4.52 -4.97 22.47
CA TYR A 82 -3.60 -5.49 21.47
C TYR A 82 -4.09 -6.82 20.89
N THR A 83 -4.46 -7.79 21.74
CA THR A 83 -4.92 -9.11 21.28
C THR A 83 -6.25 -9.02 20.53
N LYS A 84 -7.21 -8.21 20.98
CA LYS A 84 -8.46 -7.94 20.23
C LYS A 84 -8.18 -7.39 18.83
N THR A 85 -7.23 -6.46 18.72
CA THR A 85 -6.82 -5.88 17.42
C THR A 85 -6.22 -6.93 16.51
N LEU A 86 -5.37 -7.82 17.05
CA LEU A 86 -4.79 -8.92 16.27
C LEU A 86 -5.83 -9.93 15.80
N ILE A 87 -6.77 -10.32 16.65
CA ILE A 87 -7.85 -11.24 16.29
C ILE A 87 -8.66 -10.65 15.13
N ARG A 88 -9.09 -9.39 15.25
CA ARG A 88 -9.80 -8.69 14.17
C ARG A 88 -9.01 -8.65 12.86
N TYR A 89 -7.70 -8.43 12.93
CA TYR A 89 -6.85 -8.45 11.75
C TYR A 89 -6.81 -9.85 11.09
N PHE A 90 -6.70 -10.91 11.89
CA PHE A 90 -6.72 -12.28 11.37
C PHE A 90 -8.07 -12.65 10.77
N GLU A 91 -9.17 -12.33 11.44
CA GLU A 91 -10.54 -12.54 10.92
C GLU A 91 -10.73 -11.81 9.59
N THR A 92 -10.30 -10.55 9.49
CA THR A 92 -10.38 -9.77 8.24
C THR A 92 -9.59 -10.44 7.13
N LYS A 93 -8.38 -10.90 7.43
CA LYS A 93 -7.51 -11.58 6.47
C LYS A 93 -8.06 -12.94 6.03
N GLU A 94 -8.76 -13.66 6.91
CA GLU A 94 -9.44 -14.91 6.57
C GLU A 94 -10.64 -14.67 5.65
N MET A 95 -11.44 -13.64 5.92
CA MET A 95 -12.54 -13.22 5.03
C MET A 95 -12.01 -12.80 3.65
N GLU A 96 -10.96 -11.99 3.58
CA GLU A 96 -10.31 -11.62 2.32
C GLU A 96 -9.88 -12.86 1.52
N LYS A 97 -9.37 -13.90 2.18
CA LYS A 97 -8.97 -15.14 1.50
C LYS A 97 -10.18 -15.93 0.98
N SER A 98 -11.26 -15.99 1.76
CA SER A 98 -12.50 -16.68 1.37
C SER A 98 -13.22 -15.98 0.21
N ASP A 99 -13.24 -14.65 0.19
CA ASP A 99 -13.94 -13.88 -0.84
C ASP A 99 -13.21 -13.91 -2.20
N ASN A 100 -11.89 -14.13 -2.21
CA ASN A 100 -11.12 -14.27 -3.45
C ASN A 100 -11.41 -15.56 -4.22
N ASP A 101 -11.79 -16.66 -3.55
CA ASP A 101 -12.13 -17.93 -4.23
C ASP A 101 -13.53 -17.88 -4.86
N THR A 102 -14.48 -17.11 -4.34
CA THR A 102 -15.85 -17.04 -4.90
C THR A 102 -16.11 -15.88 -5.85
N MET A 103 -15.30 -14.81 -5.85
CA MET A 103 -15.58 -13.64 -6.68
C MET A 103 -15.03 -13.75 -8.12
N PHE A 104 -14.09 -14.67 -8.38
CA PHE A 104 -13.51 -14.87 -9.73
C PHE A 104 -13.79 -16.25 -10.36
N GLU A 105 -14.29 -17.24 -9.60
CA GLU A 105 -14.44 -18.62 -10.10
C GLU A 105 -15.79 -18.92 -10.79
N LYS A 106 -16.67 -17.93 -10.96
CA LYS A 106 -17.98 -18.11 -11.65
C LYS A 106 -18.15 -17.25 -12.91
N ILE A 107 -17.06 -17.00 -13.63
CA ILE A 107 -17.10 -16.66 -15.06
C ILE A 107 -16.33 -17.76 -15.78
N ASP A 108 -16.73 -19.02 -15.54
CA ASP A 108 -16.49 -20.07 -16.53
C ASP A 108 -17.72 -20.12 -17.44
N ASP A 109 -17.41 -20.13 -18.72
CA ASP A 109 -18.25 -19.94 -19.89
C ASP A 109 -19.23 -21.11 -20.06
N SER A 110 -20.25 -21.17 -19.20
CA SER A 110 -21.39 -22.09 -19.38
C SER A 110 -22.48 -21.44 -20.23
N SER A 111 -22.11 -20.90 -21.40
CA SER A 111 -23.07 -20.52 -22.46
C SER A 111 -23.23 -21.65 -23.48
N ASN A 112 -23.29 -22.90 -23.02
CA ASN A 112 -23.61 -24.05 -23.87
C ASN A 112 -24.58 -24.97 -23.13
N LYS A 113 -25.78 -25.13 -23.72
CA LYS A 113 -27.01 -25.82 -23.26
C LYS A 113 -28.04 -24.78 -22.80
N ASP A 114 -29.14 -24.49 -23.51
CA ASP A 114 -29.95 -25.32 -24.41
C ASP A 114 -30.78 -24.39 -25.33
N ASP A 115 -30.78 -24.64 -26.65
CA ASP A 115 -32.02 -24.78 -27.45
C ASP A 115 -31.68 -25.01 -28.94
N ILE A 116 -31.59 -26.28 -29.33
CA ILE A 116 -31.67 -26.70 -30.74
C ILE A 116 -33.15 -26.85 -31.07
N VAL A 117 -33.79 -25.80 -31.61
CA VAL A 117 -35.00 -25.94 -32.43
C VAL A 117 -35.04 -24.86 -33.53
N ARG A 118 -34.65 -25.31 -34.74
CA ARG A 118 -35.23 -25.01 -36.07
C ARG A 118 -35.01 -23.62 -36.72
N GLU A 119 -34.16 -23.61 -37.74
CA GLU A 119 -34.10 -22.62 -38.84
C GLU A 119 -35.45 -22.54 -39.62
N PRO A 120 -35.82 -21.39 -40.21
CA PRO A 120 -35.10 -20.90 -41.41
C PRO A 120 -34.94 -19.37 -41.60
N GLU A 121 -33.87 -19.04 -42.35
CA GLU A 121 -33.70 -17.93 -43.32
C GLU A 121 -33.34 -16.49 -42.86
N PRO A 122 -32.61 -15.71 -43.71
CA PRO A 122 -31.59 -14.72 -43.30
C PRO A 122 -31.99 -13.24 -43.50
N GLU A 123 -31.07 -12.33 -43.07
CA GLU A 123 -30.83 -10.91 -43.46
C GLU A 123 -30.88 -9.88 -42.28
N PRO A 124 -30.23 -8.69 -42.37
CA PRO A 124 -28.78 -8.47 -42.47
C PRO A 124 -28.23 -7.48 -41.41
N GLU A 125 -26.96 -7.67 -41.07
CA GLU A 125 -25.91 -6.71 -40.68
C GLU A 125 -26.29 -5.33 -40.10
N THR A 126 -25.85 -5.08 -38.85
CA THR A 126 -25.27 -3.77 -38.49
C THR A 126 -24.23 -3.96 -37.38
N GLU A 127 -22.97 -3.97 -37.79
CA GLU A 127 -21.80 -3.92 -36.93
C GLU A 127 -21.70 -2.52 -36.31
N GLU A 128 -21.99 -2.39 -35.02
CA GLU A 128 -21.46 -1.29 -34.23
C GLU A 128 -20.43 -1.83 -33.24
N GLU A 129 -19.18 -1.86 -33.71
CA GLU A 129 -18.02 -2.08 -32.86
C GLU A 129 -17.99 -1.00 -31.75
N SER A 130 -18.39 -1.41 -30.55
CA SER A 130 -18.16 -0.69 -29.31
C SER A 130 -16.65 -0.59 -29.07
N ILE A 131 -16.03 0.46 -29.61
CA ILE A 131 -14.63 0.81 -29.36
C ILE A 131 -14.51 1.18 -27.87
N LYS A 132 -14.01 0.24 -27.07
CA LYS A 132 -13.70 0.39 -25.64
C LYS A 132 -12.66 1.51 -25.44
N LYS A 133 -13.12 2.74 -25.19
CA LYS A 133 -12.25 3.86 -24.81
C LYS A 133 -11.73 3.64 -23.39
N SER A 134 -10.41 3.51 -23.23
CA SER A 134 -9.78 3.48 -21.90
C SER A 134 -9.80 4.87 -21.26
N TYR A 135 -10.30 4.95 -20.02
CA TYR A 135 -10.43 6.19 -19.25
C TYR A 135 -9.16 6.64 -18.51
N TRP A 136 -8.03 5.97 -18.74
CA TRP A 136 -6.78 6.17 -17.98
C TRP A 136 -5.57 6.62 -18.82
N GLY A 137 -5.81 7.17 -20.01
CA GLY A 137 -4.78 7.87 -20.78
C GLY A 137 -4.77 7.50 -22.25
N LEU A 138 -5.34 8.38 -23.07
CA LEU A 138 -5.30 8.28 -24.53
C LEU A 138 -4.00 8.82 -25.14
N GLN A 139 -3.13 9.45 -24.34
CA GLN A 139 -1.84 9.96 -24.82
C GLN A 139 -0.71 8.99 -24.44
N ARG A 140 -0.25 8.20 -25.41
CA ARG A 140 1.02 7.48 -25.27
C ARG A 140 2.14 8.54 -25.19
N VAL A 141 2.94 8.52 -24.12
CA VAL A 141 4.10 9.41 -23.98
C VAL A 141 5.14 9.00 -25.03
N ILE A 142 5.33 9.83 -26.05
CA ILE A 142 6.37 9.62 -27.07
C ILE A 142 7.64 10.33 -26.60
N LYS A 143 8.70 9.56 -26.32
CA LYS A 143 10.01 10.09 -25.96
C LYS A 143 10.64 10.74 -27.19
N LYS A 144 10.74 12.08 -27.20
CA LYS A 144 11.51 12.79 -28.24
C LYS A 144 12.98 12.42 -28.08
N SER A 145 13.59 11.87 -29.14
CA SER A 145 15.04 11.66 -29.21
C SER A 145 15.75 13.01 -29.17
N GLN A 146 16.82 13.06 -28.40
CA GLN A 146 17.60 14.24 -28.10
C GLN A 146 18.23 14.77 -29.39
N THR A 147 17.77 15.93 -29.87
CA THR A 147 18.44 16.67 -30.95
C THR A 147 19.81 17.08 -30.45
N GLN A 148 20.86 16.63 -31.13
CA GLN A 148 22.24 16.98 -30.82
C GLN A 148 22.41 18.51 -30.88
N ILE A 149 22.88 19.09 -29.78
CA ILE A 149 23.22 20.51 -29.69
C ILE A 149 24.45 20.72 -30.60
N PRO A 150 24.43 21.62 -31.60
CA PRO A 150 25.60 21.85 -32.43
C PRO A 150 26.72 22.51 -31.60
N LEU A 151 27.92 21.89 -31.64
CA LEU A 151 29.13 22.50 -31.10
C LEU A 151 29.41 23.82 -31.82
N HIS A 152 29.43 24.90 -31.05
CA HIS A 152 30.00 26.17 -31.48
C HIS A 152 31.51 25.97 -31.66
N LYS A 153 31.98 25.99 -32.92
CA LYS A 153 33.41 26.12 -33.22
C LYS A 153 33.82 27.54 -32.84
N GLN A 154 34.72 27.65 -31.86
CA GLN A 154 35.53 28.87 -31.70
C GLN A 154 36.61 28.80 -32.78
N ASP A 155 36.54 29.72 -33.74
CA ASP A 155 37.64 29.99 -34.66
C ASP A 155 38.73 30.78 -33.93
N PHE A 156 39.96 30.56 -34.44
CA PHE A 156 41.28 30.95 -33.94
C PHE A 156 41.47 32.42 -33.54
#